data_AF-A0A2N8P0E3-F1
#
_entry.id   AF-A0A2N8P0E3-F1
#
_cell.length_a   1.000
_cell.length_b   1.000
_cell.length_c   1.000
_cell.angle_alpha   90.00
_cell.angle_beta   90.00
_cell.angle_gamma   90.00
#
_symmetry.space_group_name_H-M   'P 1'
#
loop_
_entity.id
_entity.type
_entity.pdbx_description
1 polymer ?
#
loop_
_entity_poly.entity_id
_entity_poly.type
_entity_poly.pdbx_seq_one_letter_code
_entity_poly.pdbx_strand_id
1 'polypeptide(L)'
;MPRHGSHRVFTGLAFAAAIWASVIGMTAPAALADNAPVPRPGDDRSGVSHYFAGPRGLAIPTVPCDPAGPSATDGIMADQLNPQLHAKMAGYMNAYKVSCARMVTQAVKDRGLNQKAATIAIATVIVETSINNYSQAVDHTSLGLFQQQDWWGSRDERLNPAYATNAFLNRMEQLYPGGSWNNEAVGEVCWHVQQPREDLRGLYAIEAGDAMVIANALWSGMSSGPKHPYASGRVVSGRSADGRLEAFAAGADGVYHSWQTAANGAWSQWRREGGPRNAQLAVATNADGRLELFALSDTTFDHIWQTAPSGSWSGWENFGGGGYRLAAGSNADGRIEVFASNPNGVFHRWQTAPSGGWAGWEGTNGGPANSRLAMENAPDGRLEVFAMSDSAFGHLYQSAVNGGWSAWDDFGGGGHDVTASYNQDGRLEVFASNANGVFHRWQTGPASWSEWAGTGGVANAELTTSRSVDGRVEVFAISATTASHSWQTRPNAPYSEWEKFGDGGTEIGTSNNADGRIEVFGTSRAGVYHRWQTGFSTWSEWAWLNDSGPAMN
;
A
#
# COMPACT_ATOMS: atom_id res chain seq x y z
N MET A 1 25.17 63.70 -37.36
CA MET A 1 26.38 64.04 -36.58
C MET A 1 26.43 63.15 -35.34
N PRO A 2 27.47 62.34 -35.16
CA PRO A 2 27.70 61.58 -33.92
C PRO A 2 28.75 62.26 -33.01
N ARG A 3 28.74 61.91 -31.71
CA ARG A 3 29.90 61.93 -30.80
C ARG A 3 29.79 60.67 -29.92
N HIS A 4 30.71 59.70 -30.03
CA HIS A 4 31.94 59.57 -29.19
C HIS A 4 31.61 59.58 -27.69
N GLY A 5 32.01 58.62 -26.84
CA GLY A 5 33.01 57.54 -26.82
C GLY A 5 33.31 57.25 -25.32
N SER A 6 34.07 56.26 -24.84
CA SER A 6 34.86 55.19 -25.45
C SER A 6 35.43 54.24 -24.36
N HIS A 7 35.47 52.93 -24.65
CA HIS A 7 36.44 51.89 -24.25
C HIS A 7 37.07 51.77 -22.83
N ARG A 8 36.99 50.54 -22.28
CA ARG A 8 38.09 49.57 -21.95
C ARG A 8 37.39 48.27 -21.46
N VAL A 9 37.61 47.04 -21.92
CA VAL A 9 38.69 46.29 -22.60
C VAL A 9 39.91 45.96 -21.75
N PHE A 10 39.92 44.72 -21.26
CA PHE A 10 41.02 43.73 -21.16
C PHE A 10 40.29 42.35 -21.14
N THR A 11 40.45 41.33 -22.00
CA THR A 11 41.64 40.51 -22.41
C THR A 11 42.50 40.07 -21.22
N GLY A 12 42.91 38.81 -21.00
CA GLY A 12 42.63 37.48 -21.59
C GLY A 12 43.16 36.41 -20.59
N LEU A 13 43.33 35.12 -20.89
CA LEU A 13 43.17 34.35 -22.14
C LEU A 13 42.83 32.87 -21.81
N ALA A 14 42.49 32.08 -22.84
CA ALA A 14 42.32 30.63 -22.81
C ALA A 14 43.66 29.84 -22.77
N PHE A 15 43.64 28.58 -22.28
CA PHE A 15 43.90 27.38 -23.10
C PHE A 15 43.57 26.08 -22.34
N ALA A 16 43.32 25.00 -23.09
CA ALA A 16 42.86 23.71 -22.58
C ALA A 16 43.97 22.62 -22.58
N ALA A 17 43.84 21.63 -21.70
CA ALA A 17 44.32 20.26 -21.90
C ALA A 17 43.56 19.29 -20.97
N ALA A 18 43.21 18.10 -21.48
CA ALA A 18 42.61 17.02 -20.70
C ALA A 18 43.68 15.98 -20.31
N ILE A 19 43.41 15.17 -19.27
CA ILE A 19 43.46 13.68 -19.31
C ILE A 19 43.15 13.07 -17.92
N TRP A 20 42.18 12.16 -17.94
CA TRP A 20 41.83 11.01 -17.07
C TRP A 20 42.36 10.79 -15.63
N ALA A 21 41.38 10.35 -14.82
CA ALA A 21 41.42 9.32 -13.77
C ALA A 21 42.04 9.61 -12.39
N SER A 22 41.16 9.64 -11.37
CA SER A 22 41.18 8.63 -10.30
C SER A 22 39.84 8.55 -9.57
N VAL A 23 39.37 7.33 -9.29
CA VAL A 23 38.20 7.05 -8.46
C VAL A 23 38.61 7.16 -6.99
N ILE A 24 37.94 8.03 -6.23
CA ILE A 24 37.90 7.96 -4.77
C ILE A 24 36.42 8.12 -4.37
N GLY A 25 35.86 7.11 -3.70
CA GLY A 25 34.47 7.10 -3.28
C GLY A 25 34.21 8.15 -2.20
N MET A 26 33.25 9.04 -2.43
CA MET A 26 32.68 9.86 -1.37
C MET A 26 31.61 9.04 -0.66
N THR A 27 31.96 8.51 0.51
CA THR A 27 30.97 8.02 1.47
C THR A 27 30.04 9.16 1.84
N ALA A 28 28.72 8.98 1.66
CA ALA A 28 27.75 9.90 2.25
C ALA A 28 27.97 9.95 3.79
N PRO A 29 27.83 11.12 4.44
CA PRO A 29 27.88 11.18 5.89
C PRO A 29 26.72 10.37 6.44
N ALA A 30 27.00 9.51 7.43
CA ALA A 30 25.94 8.89 8.20
C ALA A 30 25.08 9.98 8.83
N ALA A 31 23.76 9.89 8.64
CA ALA A 31 22.82 10.76 9.33
C ALA A 31 22.97 10.50 10.85
N LEU A 32 23.59 11.43 11.57
CA LEU A 32 23.55 11.44 13.02
C LEU A 32 22.10 11.58 13.43
N ALA A 33 21.60 10.63 14.24
CA ALA A 33 20.25 10.69 14.76
C ALA A 33 20.06 11.99 15.54
N ASP A 34 19.12 12.82 15.08
CA ASP A 34 18.73 14.01 15.84
C ASP A 34 18.18 13.58 17.19
N ASN A 35 18.62 14.26 18.25
CA ASN A 35 18.22 13.89 19.61
C ASN A 35 16.72 14.15 19.78
N ALA A 36 15.95 13.09 20.00
CA ALA A 36 14.53 13.21 20.33
C ALA A 36 14.32 14.13 21.54
N PRO A 37 13.24 14.93 21.57
CA PRO A 37 12.97 15.83 22.69
C PRO A 37 12.89 15.05 24.01
N VAL A 38 13.68 15.47 25.00
CA VAL A 38 13.70 14.86 26.32
C VAL A 38 12.32 15.02 26.98
N PRO A 39 11.69 13.94 27.48
CA PRO A 39 10.41 14.04 28.17
C PRO A 39 10.46 15.04 29.33
N ARG A 40 9.41 15.85 29.49
CA ARG A 40 9.28 16.72 30.67
C ARG A 40 9.04 15.84 31.90
N PRO A 41 9.61 16.16 33.08
CA PRO A 41 9.30 15.44 34.30
C PRO A 41 7.81 15.55 34.63
N GLY A 42 7.05 14.47 34.44
CA GLY A 42 5.61 14.39 34.75
C GLY A 42 4.69 13.81 33.67
N ASP A 43 5.14 13.61 32.44
CA ASP A 43 4.29 13.07 31.34
C ASP A 43 4.16 11.52 31.33
N ASP A 44 4.62 10.83 32.39
CA ASP A 44 4.46 9.37 32.53
C ASP A 44 3.05 9.01 33.00
N ARG A 45 2.17 8.70 32.05
CA ARG A 45 0.76 8.35 32.32
C ARG A 45 0.55 6.99 33.02
N SER A 46 1.59 6.16 33.17
CA SER A 46 1.50 4.84 33.80
C SER A 46 2.50 4.59 34.93
N GLY A 47 3.45 5.49 35.17
CA GLY A 47 4.47 5.39 36.23
C GLY A 47 5.58 4.37 35.95
N VAL A 48 5.60 3.79 34.74
CA VAL A 48 6.47 2.67 34.36
C VAL A 48 7.89 3.13 34.02
N SER A 49 8.07 4.39 33.61
CA SER A 49 9.38 4.94 33.26
C SER A 49 10.35 4.88 34.44
N HIS A 50 9.86 5.09 35.67
CA HIS A 50 10.68 5.12 36.88
C HIS A 50 11.35 3.79 37.24
N TYR A 51 10.82 2.64 36.78
CA TYR A 51 11.39 1.32 37.08
C TYR A 51 12.46 0.86 36.10
N PHE A 52 12.54 1.46 34.90
CA PHE A 52 13.45 1.05 33.83
C PHE A 52 14.29 2.21 33.25
N ALA A 53 14.18 3.42 33.80
CA ALA A 53 15.06 4.54 33.46
C ALA A 53 16.44 4.36 34.11
N GLY A 54 17.48 4.32 33.27
CA GLY A 54 18.87 4.36 33.71
C GLY A 54 19.23 5.64 34.48
N PRO A 55 20.41 5.71 35.12
CA PRO A 55 20.74 6.80 36.05
C PRO A 55 20.77 8.18 35.39
N ARG A 56 19.83 9.05 35.79
CA ARG A 56 19.82 10.52 35.58
C ARG A 56 19.98 10.99 34.11
N GLY A 57 18.87 10.99 33.36
CA GLY A 57 18.62 12.01 32.34
C GLY A 57 19.47 11.97 31.05
N LEU A 58 20.26 10.91 30.86
CA LEU A 58 20.92 10.62 29.58
C LEU A 58 20.16 9.50 28.87
N ALA A 59 19.93 9.65 27.57
CA ALA A 59 19.30 8.61 26.76
C ALA A 59 20.21 7.38 26.67
N ILE A 60 19.66 6.18 26.89
CA ILE A 60 20.40 4.93 26.81
C ILE A 60 20.80 4.70 25.35
N PRO A 61 22.10 4.54 25.01
CA PRO A 61 22.54 4.40 23.62
C PRO A 61 21.87 3.21 22.92
N THR A 62 21.23 3.45 21.79
CA THR A 62 20.59 2.42 20.95
C THR A 62 21.47 2.00 19.78
N VAL A 63 21.19 0.81 19.24
CA VAL A 63 21.68 0.36 17.92
C VAL A 63 20.51 0.22 16.94
N PRO A 64 20.76 0.24 15.61
CA PRO A 64 19.75 -0.08 14.61
C PRO A 64 19.10 -1.45 14.87
N CYS A 65 17.82 -1.57 14.53
CA CYS A 65 17.13 -2.85 14.56
C CYS A 65 17.18 -3.54 13.19
N ASP A 66 16.84 -2.78 12.16
CA ASP A 66 17.11 -3.12 10.77
C ASP A 66 18.54 -2.64 10.42
N PRO A 67 19.42 -3.49 9.84
CA PRO A 67 20.72 -3.06 9.32
C PRO A 67 20.64 -1.95 8.26
N ALA A 68 19.53 -1.84 7.51
CA ALA A 68 19.26 -0.74 6.58
C ALA A 68 18.78 0.54 7.28
N GLY A 69 18.49 0.48 8.58
CA GLY A 69 17.91 1.56 9.36
C GLY A 69 16.41 1.77 9.14
N PRO A 70 15.84 2.84 9.71
CA PRO A 70 14.42 3.16 9.55
C PRO A 70 14.10 3.64 8.13
N SER A 71 13.00 3.14 7.57
CA SER A 71 12.46 3.58 6.27
C SER A 71 11.47 4.75 6.42
N ALA A 72 11.13 5.40 5.30
CA ALA A 72 10.04 6.38 5.27
C ALA A 72 8.68 5.77 5.66
N THR A 73 8.43 4.52 5.24
CA THR A 73 7.26 3.73 5.61
C THR A 73 7.18 3.49 7.12
N ASP A 74 8.33 3.23 7.77
CA ASP A 74 8.37 3.12 9.24
C ASP A 74 7.96 4.44 9.93
N GLY A 75 8.31 5.59 9.34
CA GLY A 75 7.91 6.91 9.83
C GLY A 75 6.40 7.16 9.70
N ILE A 76 5.84 6.95 8.51
CA ILE A 76 4.40 7.13 8.26
C ILE A 76 3.57 6.15 9.08
N MET A 77 4.02 4.90 9.22
CA MET A 77 3.36 3.93 10.09
C MET A 77 3.44 4.36 11.56
N ALA A 78 4.50 5.04 12.00
CA ALA A 78 4.54 5.64 13.34
C ALA A 78 3.50 6.75 13.51
N ASP A 79 3.38 7.64 12.53
CA ASP A 79 2.39 8.73 12.52
C ASP A 79 0.94 8.22 12.46
N GLN A 80 0.71 7.07 11.81
CA GLN A 80 -0.58 6.39 11.77
C GLN A 80 -0.89 5.59 13.04
N LEU A 81 0.12 5.01 13.69
CA LEU A 81 -0.03 4.28 14.95
C LEU A 81 -0.26 5.23 16.12
N ASN A 82 0.50 6.33 16.22
CA ASN A 82 0.48 7.25 17.36
C ASN A 82 -0.93 7.69 17.83
N PRO A 83 -1.91 8.02 16.95
CA PRO A 83 -3.28 8.36 17.35
C PRO A 83 -4.16 7.17 17.78
N GLN A 84 -3.79 5.95 17.40
CA GLN A 84 -4.53 4.71 17.69
C GLN A 84 -4.09 4.04 19.00
N LEU A 85 -2.95 4.46 19.54
CA LEU A 85 -2.34 3.92 20.76
C LEU A 85 -2.84 4.70 21.98
N HIS A 86 -2.97 4.02 23.12
CA HIS A 86 -3.61 4.54 24.33
C HIS A 86 -2.76 4.35 25.61
N ALA A 87 -1.69 3.57 25.55
CA ALA A 87 -0.79 3.25 26.65
C ALA A 87 0.61 3.88 26.46
N LYS A 88 1.69 3.19 26.84
CA LYS A 88 3.06 3.75 26.93
C LYS A 88 3.61 4.25 25.58
N MET A 89 3.10 3.74 24.47
CA MET A 89 3.57 4.10 23.12
C MET A 89 2.72 5.19 22.44
N ALA A 90 1.63 5.65 23.06
CA ALA A 90 0.75 6.69 22.53
C ALA A 90 1.50 8.03 22.32
N GLY A 91 1.66 8.45 21.06
CA GLY A 91 2.43 9.64 20.70
C GLY A 91 3.96 9.47 20.77
N TYR A 92 4.46 8.27 21.07
CA TYR A 92 5.88 7.95 21.24
C TYR A 92 6.44 7.00 20.18
N MET A 93 5.64 6.49 19.24
CA MET A 93 6.14 5.78 18.07
C MET A 93 6.89 6.77 17.15
N ASN A 94 7.95 6.28 16.52
CA ASN A 94 8.69 6.97 15.48
C ASN A 94 9.28 5.92 14.51
N ALA A 95 9.87 6.36 13.40
CA ALA A 95 10.44 5.46 12.39
C ALA A 95 11.41 4.42 12.99
N TYR A 96 12.25 4.81 13.95
CA TYR A 96 13.16 3.88 14.63
C TYR A 96 12.40 2.78 15.37
N LYS A 97 11.41 3.13 16.19
CA LYS A 97 10.60 2.17 16.95
C LYS A 97 9.76 1.27 16.06
N VAL A 98 9.22 1.80 14.96
CA VAL A 98 8.50 0.97 13.98
C VAL A 98 9.47 0.02 13.28
N SER A 99 10.68 0.45 12.87
CA SER A 99 11.68 -0.48 12.30
C SER A 99 12.06 -1.60 13.28
N CYS A 100 12.10 -1.31 14.59
CA CYS A 100 12.32 -2.30 15.63
C CYS A 100 11.16 -3.28 15.79
N ALA A 101 9.92 -2.78 15.89
CA ALA A 101 8.72 -3.59 15.92
C ALA A 101 8.56 -4.43 14.64
N ARG A 102 8.96 -3.88 13.48
CA ARG A 102 8.96 -4.55 12.17
C ARG A 102 9.89 -5.75 12.17
N MET A 103 11.13 -5.60 12.66
CA MET A 103 12.06 -6.73 12.76
C MET A 103 11.60 -7.81 13.75
N VAL A 104 10.97 -7.44 14.88
CA VAL A 104 10.33 -8.40 15.80
C VAL A 104 9.19 -9.14 15.09
N THR A 105 8.32 -8.43 14.38
CA THR A 105 7.18 -9.01 13.66
C THR A 105 7.64 -9.92 12.51
N GLN A 106 8.69 -9.54 11.78
CA GLN A 106 9.27 -10.37 10.73
C GLN A 106 9.86 -11.66 11.28
N ALA A 107 10.61 -11.61 12.38
CA ALA A 107 11.18 -12.82 13.01
C ALA A 107 10.10 -13.82 13.49
N VAL A 108 8.90 -13.33 13.88
CA VAL A 108 7.74 -14.17 14.18
C VAL A 108 7.19 -14.85 12.92
N LYS A 109 7.10 -14.11 11.79
CA LYS A 109 6.67 -14.64 10.49
C LYS A 109 7.64 -15.68 9.94
N ASP A 110 8.95 -15.41 10.01
CA ASP A 110 10.01 -16.32 9.53
C ASP A 110 9.99 -17.67 10.28
N ARG A 111 9.48 -17.67 11.51
CA ARG A 111 9.27 -18.86 12.34
C ARG A 111 7.96 -19.61 12.04
N GLY A 112 7.10 -19.08 11.16
CA GLY A 112 5.79 -19.66 10.84
C GLY A 112 4.76 -19.54 11.98
N LEU A 113 4.98 -18.66 12.96
CA LEU A 113 4.02 -18.39 14.02
C LEU A 113 2.95 -17.40 13.55
N ASN A 114 1.88 -17.26 14.34
CA ASN A 114 0.77 -16.38 14.01
C ASN A 114 0.91 -14.96 14.61
N GLN A 115 -0.02 -14.09 14.22
CA GLN A 115 -0.11 -12.69 14.63
C GLN A 115 -0.18 -12.49 16.15
N LYS A 116 -0.74 -13.42 16.92
CA LYS A 116 -0.77 -13.33 18.40
C LYS A 116 0.63 -13.51 19.01
N ALA A 117 1.52 -14.31 18.42
CA ALA A 117 2.92 -14.37 18.83
C ALA A 117 3.64 -13.03 18.58
N ALA A 118 3.30 -12.31 17.51
CA ALA A 118 3.81 -10.96 17.30
C ALA A 118 3.26 -9.97 18.35
N THR A 119 1.97 -10.01 18.65
CA THR A 119 1.40 -9.22 19.76
C THR A 119 2.11 -9.46 21.09
N ILE A 120 2.44 -10.71 21.43
CA ILE A 120 3.17 -11.08 22.66
C ILE A 120 4.62 -10.55 22.63
N ALA A 121 5.33 -10.71 21.52
CA ALA A 121 6.69 -10.20 21.39
C ALA A 121 6.73 -8.66 21.41
N ILE A 122 5.78 -7.99 20.75
CA ILE A 122 5.64 -6.53 20.76
C ILE A 122 5.28 -6.00 22.16
N ALA A 123 4.32 -6.62 22.86
CA ALA A 123 3.96 -6.23 24.22
C ALA A 123 5.17 -6.32 25.17
N THR A 124 6.00 -7.35 24.99
CA THR A 124 7.25 -7.48 25.74
C THR A 124 8.19 -6.30 25.46
N VAL A 125 8.56 -6.03 24.20
CA VAL A 125 9.54 -4.97 23.91
C VAL A 125 9.01 -3.55 24.22
N ILE A 126 7.70 -3.33 24.24
CA ILE A 126 7.10 -2.09 24.77
C ILE A 126 7.42 -1.93 26.26
N VAL A 127 7.15 -2.95 27.09
CA VAL A 127 7.42 -2.89 28.53
C VAL A 127 8.92 -2.76 28.80
N GLU A 128 9.73 -3.66 28.24
CA GLU A 128 11.18 -3.75 28.53
C GLU A 128 11.95 -2.51 28.09
N THR A 129 11.65 -1.96 26.91
CA THR A 129 12.49 -0.93 26.29
C THR A 129 11.75 0.25 25.68
N SER A 130 10.42 0.27 25.71
CA SER A 130 9.60 1.14 24.84
C SER A 130 9.98 0.97 23.36
N ILE A 131 10.26 -0.27 22.94
CA ILE A 131 10.70 -0.65 21.60
C ILE A 131 12.03 0.03 21.20
N ASN A 132 13.04 -0.04 22.08
CA ASN A 132 14.39 0.50 21.84
C ASN A 132 15.44 -0.62 21.95
N ASN A 133 16.32 -0.77 20.96
CA ASN A 133 17.39 -1.77 21.01
C ASN A 133 18.61 -1.24 21.78
N TYR A 134 18.54 -1.26 23.11
CA TYR A 134 19.56 -0.69 23.99
C TYR A 134 20.89 -1.45 23.90
N SER A 135 21.92 -0.74 23.46
CA SER A 135 23.30 -1.24 23.32
C SER A 135 24.12 -1.18 24.61
N GLN A 136 23.66 -0.45 25.61
CA GLN A 136 24.29 -0.35 26.93
C GLN A 136 23.43 -1.06 27.97
N ALA A 137 24.07 -1.90 28.79
CA ALA A 137 23.41 -2.50 29.94
C ALA A 137 23.25 -1.43 31.03
N VAL A 138 22.00 -1.18 31.42
CA VAL A 138 21.64 -0.24 32.49
C VAL A 138 21.18 -0.95 33.77
N ASP A 139 20.80 -2.22 33.64
CA ASP A 139 20.57 -3.14 34.73
C ASP A 139 21.30 -4.47 34.44
N HIS A 140 22.06 -4.97 35.42
CA HIS A 140 22.91 -6.16 35.32
C HIS A 140 23.66 -6.32 33.97
N THR A 141 23.35 -7.38 33.21
CA THR A 141 23.90 -7.67 31.88
C THR A 141 22.88 -7.46 30.76
N SER A 142 21.70 -6.94 31.09
CA SER A 142 20.52 -6.84 30.22
C SER A 142 20.77 -5.94 29.00
N LEU A 143 20.46 -6.44 27.80
CA LEU A 143 20.67 -5.72 26.54
C LEU A 143 19.52 -5.94 25.56
N GLY A 144 19.45 -5.04 24.58
CA GLY A 144 18.58 -5.14 23.42
C GLY A 144 17.09 -5.01 23.74
N LEU A 145 16.27 -5.21 22.70
CA LEU A 145 14.83 -4.96 22.71
C LEU A 145 14.05 -5.64 23.85
N PHE A 146 14.50 -6.83 24.27
CA PHE A 146 13.86 -7.67 25.28
C PHE A 146 14.54 -7.61 26.67
N GLN A 147 15.53 -6.72 26.86
CA GLN A 147 16.36 -6.65 28.08
C GLN A 147 16.92 -8.03 28.54
N GLN A 148 17.33 -8.83 27.56
CA GLN A 148 17.85 -10.18 27.80
C GLN A 148 19.23 -10.11 28.47
N GLN A 149 19.41 -10.87 29.56
CA GLN A 149 20.72 -11.08 30.21
C GLN A 149 21.63 -12.04 29.42
N ASP A 150 22.91 -12.10 29.77
CA ASP A 150 23.95 -12.88 29.10
C ASP A 150 23.69 -14.39 28.95
N TRP A 151 22.89 -15.00 29.83
CA TRP A 151 22.47 -16.39 29.67
C TRP A 151 21.50 -16.64 28.49
N TRP A 152 20.94 -15.59 27.88
CA TRP A 152 20.14 -15.71 26.65
C TRP A 152 20.99 -15.69 25.37
N GLY A 153 22.28 -15.34 25.45
CA GLY A 153 23.18 -15.26 24.30
C GLY A 153 24.32 -14.26 24.47
N SER A 154 25.25 -14.23 23.52
CA SER A 154 26.31 -13.22 23.47
C SER A 154 25.76 -11.81 23.31
N ARG A 155 26.63 -10.80 23.45
CA ARG A 155 26.26 -9.39 23.28
C ARG A 155 25.69 -9.12 21.88
N ASP A 156 26.33 -9.62 20.84
CA ASP A 156 25.94 -9.34 19.45
C ASP A 156 24.64 -10.07 19.07
N GLU A 157 24.45 -11.29 19.59
CA GLU A 157 23.20 -12.04 19.48
C GLU A 157 22.02 -11.30 20.15
N ARG A 158 22.18 -10.80 21.37
CA ARG A 158 21.10 -10.07 22.09
C ARG A 158 20.81 -8.67 21.53
N LEU A 159 21.74 -8.09 20.79
CA LEU A 159 21.54 -6.84 20.04
C LEU A 159 20.98 -7.07 18.63
N ASN A 160 20.91 -8.31 18.15
CA ASN A 160 20.27 -8.66 16.88
C ASN A 160 18.76 -8.94 17.12
N PRO A 161 17.83 -8.13 16.60
CA PRO A 161 16.40 -8.32 16.85
C PRO A 161 15.86 -9.69 16.42
N ALA A 162 16.35 -10.25 15.32
CA ALA A 162 15.88 -11.55 14.83
C ALA A 162 16.31 -12.68 15.76
N TYR A 163 17.53 -12.63 16.30
CA TYR A 163 17.99 -13.57 17.32
C TYR A 163 17.23 -13.37 18.63
N ALA A 164 17.21 -12.15 19.18
CA ALA A 164 16.60 -11.86 20.47
C ALA A 164 15.11 -12.24 20.51
N THR A 165 14.39 -11.97 19.42
CA THR A 165 12.99 -12.40 19.24
C THR A 165 12.90 -13.93 19.20
N ASN A 166 13.76 -14.62 18.44
CA ASN A 166 13.73 -16.08 18.39
C ASN A 166 14.11 -16.74 19.73
N ALA A 167 15.01 -16.15 20.51
CA ALA A 167 15.33 -16.59 21.86
C ALA A 167 14.11 -16.46 22.80
N PHE A 168 13.43 -15.30 22.78
CA PHE A 168 12.17 -15.09 23.50
C PHE A 168 11.09 -16.11 23.08
N LEU A 169 10.88 -16.31 21.78
CA LEU A 169 9.91 -17.28 21.24
C LEU A 169 10.27 -18.73 21.59
N ASN A 170 11.56 -19.10 21.61
CA ASN A 170 12.00 -20.42 22.10
C ASN A 170 11.53 -20.65 23.54
N ARG A 171 11.70 -19.65 24.42
CA ARG A 171 11.28 -19.74 25.82
C ARG A 171 9.75 -19.77 25.95
N MET A 172 9.03 -19.01 25.12
CA MET A 172 7.57 -19.06 25.05
C MET A 172 7.06 -20.46 24.69
N GLU A 173 7.57 -21.09 23.64
CA GLU A 173 7.12 -22.41 23.20
C GLU A 173 7.53 -23.55 24.16
N GLN A 174 8.63 -23.39 24.90
CA GLN A 174 9.01 -24.32 25.98
C GLN A 174 8.04 -24.26 27.18
N LEU A 175 7.58 -23.06 27.54
CA LEU A 175 6.61 -22.86 28.63
C LEU A 175 5.19 -23.25 28.20
N TYR A 176 4.89 -23.08 26.92
CA TYR A 176 3.57 -23.30 26.33
C TYR A 176 3.62 -24.31 25.17
N PRO A 177 3.91 -25.59 25.46
CA PRO A 177 4.01 -26.63 24.44
C PRO A 177 2.68 -26.80 23.69
N GLY A 178 2.78 -27.24 22.44
CA GLY A 178 1.62 -27.42 21.55
C GLY A 178 0.93 -26.11 21.15
N GLY A 179 1.58 -24.96 21.33
CA GLY A 179 1.01 -23.65 21.00
C GLY A 179 -0.02 -23.13 22.02
N SER A 180 -0.02 -23.66 23.25
CA SER A 180 -1.02 -23.33 24.29
C SER A 180 -1.07 -21.84 24.68
N TRP A 181 0.00 -21.08 24.41
CA TRP A 181 0.05 -19.62 24.52
C TRP A 181 -1.03 -18.90 23.70
N ASN A 182 -1.60 -19.56 22.69
CA ASN A 182 -2.74 -19.06 21.93
C ASN A 182 -4.02 -18.89 22.77
N ASN A 183 -4.16 -19.64 23.86
CA ASN A 183 -5.33 -19.59 24.73
C ASN A 183 -5.16 -18.63 25.93
N GLU A 184 -3.94 -18.15 26.16
CA GLU A 184 -3.57 -17.37 27.34
C GLU A 184 -3.65 -15.86 27.12
N ALA A 185 -3.73 -15.09 28.21
CA ALA A 185 -3.65 -13.64 28.15
C ALA A 185 -2.23 -13.20 27.72
N VAL A 186 -2.14 -12.21 26.83
CA VAL A 186 -0.86 -11.70 26.28
C VAL A 186 0.12 -11.35 27.39
N GLY A 187 -0.32 -10.62 28.41
CA GLY A 187 0.54 -10.19 29.51
C GLY A 187 1.05 -11.34 30.38
N GLU A 188 0.25 -12.40 30.56
CA GLU A 188 0.63 -13.60 31.30
C GLU A 188 1.71 -14.40 30.56
N VAL A 189 1.61 -14.50 29.23
CA VAL A 189 2.67 -15.13 28.42
C VAL A 189 3.97 -14.34 28.50
N CYS A 190 3.90 -13.00 28.39
CA CYS A 190 5.08 -12.13 28.52
C CYS A 190 5.75 -12.31 29.90
N TRP A 191 4.96 -12.28 30.97
CA TRP A 191 5.45 -12.43 32.34
C TRP A 191 6.11 -13.80 32.59
N HIS A 192 5.50 -14.91 32.16
CA HIS A 192 6.10 -16.24 32.34
C HIS A 192 7.43 -16.41 31.59
N VAL A 193 7.59 -15.75 30.43
CA VAL A 193 8.80 -15.81 29.61
C VAL A 193 9.92 -14.94 30.19
N GLN A 194 9.62 -13.69 30.53
CA GLN A 194 10.61 -12.71 31.02
C GLN A 194 10.95 -12.87 32.51
N GLN A 195 10.01 -13.37 33.30
CA GLN A 195 10.13 -13.59 34.75
C GLN A 195 10.60 -12.36 35.55
N PRO A 196 10.02 -11.15 35.35
CA PRO A 196 10.31 -10.00 36.20
C PRO A 196 9.71 -10.21 37.60
N ARG A 197 10.06 -9.31 38.52
CA ARG A 197 9.51 -9.28 39.89
C ARG A 197 7.97 -9.28 39.87
N GLU A 198 7.33 -9.98 40.81
CA GLU A 198 5.87 -10.19 40.83
C GLU A 198 5.07 -8.87 40.81
N ASP A 199 5.58 -7.81 41.44
CA ASP A 199 4.98 -6.48 41.45
C ASP A 199 4.89 -5.81 40.06
N LEU A 200 5.61 -6.35 39.06
CA LEU A 200 5.65 -5.86 37.67
C LEU A 200 4.78 -6.69 36.72
N ARG A 201 4.13 -7.77 37.19
CA ARG A 201 3.35 -8.71 36.35
C ARG A 201 2.27 -8.03 35.51
N GLY A 202 1.58 -7.03 36.08
CA GLY A 202 0.51 -6.31 35.41
C GLY A 202 0.95 -5.43 34.22
N LEU A 203 2.24 -5.12 34.07
CA LEU A 203 2.71 -4.14 33.09
C LEU A 203 2.47 -4.58 31.63
N TYR A 204 2.75 -5.84 31.29
CA TYR A 204 2.51 -6.34 29.93
C TYR A 204 1.02 -6.41 29.57
N ALA A 205 0.13 -6.52 30.57
CA ALA A 205 -1.31 -6.53 30.34
C ALA A 205 -1.86 -5.14 29.98
N ILE A 206 -1.25 -4.06 30.50
CA ILE A 206 -1.58 -2.67 30.13
C ILE A 206 -1.25 -2.42 28.65
N GLU A 207 -0.07 -2.87 28.21
CA GLU A 207 0.44 -2.61 26.86
C GLU A 207 -0.11 -3.58 25.79
N ALA A 208 -0.82 -4.65 26.18
CA ALA A 208 -1.28 -5.69 25.27
C ALA A 208 -2.24 -5.20 24.16
N GLY A 209 -3.04 -4.17 24.43
CA GLY A 209 -3.93 -3.55 23.44
C GLY A 209 -3.15 -2.79 22.37
N ASP A 210 -2.27 -1.89 22.79
CA ASP A 210 -1.36 -1.13 21.92
C ASP A 210 -0.44 -2.05 21.11
N ALA A 211 0.09 -3.09 21.75
CA ALA A 211 0.91 -4.11 21.11
C ALA A 211 0.17 -4.84 19.98
N MET A 212 -1.13 -5.11 20.16
CA MET A 212 -1.96 -5.72 19.12
C MET A 212 -2.16 -4.77 17.94
N VAL A 213 -2.41 -3.47 18.19
CA VAL A 213 -2.53 -2.46 17.11
C VAL A 213 -1.23 -2.39 16.29
N ILE A 214 -0.08 -2.31 16.96
CA ILE A 214 1.26 -2.28 16.31
C ILE A 214 1.53 -3.57 15.54
N ALA A 215 1.31 -4.73 16.17
CA ALA A 215 1.51 -6.03 15.54
C ALA A 215 0.61 -6.23 14.32
N ASN A 216 -0.66 -5.80 14.38
CA ASN A 216 -1.61 -5.90 13.27
C ASN A 216 -1.17 -5.09 12.06
N ALA A 217 -0.78 -3.82 12.25
CA ALA A 217 -0.29 -2.97 11.17
C ALA A 217 0.95 -3.55 10.47
N LEU A 218 1.90 -4.08 11.26
CA LEU A 218 3.12 -4.72 10.76
C LEU A 218 2.88 -6.12 10.18
N TRP A 219 1.84 -6.83 10.64
CA TRP A 219 1.46 -8.12 10.07
C TRP A 219 0.97 -7.95 8.63
N SER A 220 0.23 -6.86 8.33
CA SER A 220 -0.23 -6.54 6.98
C SER A 220 0.80 -5.81 6.12
N GLY A 221 1.50 -4.79 6.64
CA GLY A 221 2.43 -3.95 5.87
C GLY A 221 3.71 -4.63 5.34
N MET A 222 3.86 -5.94 5.56
CA MET A 222 5.00 -6.74 5.10
C MET A 222 4.59 -7.96 4.26
N SER A 223 3.32 -8.12 3.86
CA SER A 223 2.95 -9.21 2.96
C SER A 223 3.36 -8.91 1.52
N SER A 224 4.24 -9.73 0.96
CA SER A 224 4.28 -10.01 -0.48
C SER A 224 3.04 -10.83 -0.87
N GLY A 225 1.85 -10.26 -0.65
CA GLY A 225 0.58 -10.86 -1.02
C GLY A 225 0.43 -11.01 -2.54
N PRO A 226 -0.72 -11.52 -3.01
CA PRO A 226 -1.03 -11.49 -4.44
C PRO A 226 -0.74 -10.12 -5.06
N LYS A 227 -0.21 -10.07 -6.28
CA LYS A 227 -0.11 -8.80 -7.01
C LYS A 227 -1.50 -8.43 -7.50
N HIS A 228 -2.24 -7.71 -6.66
CA HIS A 228 -3.60 -7.28 -6.93
C HIS A 228 -3.71 -6.48 -8.24
N PRO A 229 -4.84 -6.56 -8.97
CA PRO A 229 -5.04 -5.82 -10.21
C PRO A 229 -5.02 -4.31 -9.96
N TYR A 230 -4.67 -3.53 -10.99
CA TYR A 230 -4.82 -2.07 -10.91
C TYR A 230 -6.22 -1.66 -11.37
N ALA A 231 -6.70 -0.54 -10.86
CA ALA A 231 -7.94 0.07 -11.30
C ALA A 231 -7.89 0.40 -12.81
N SER A 232 -9.04 0.26 -13.45
CA SER A 232 -9.31 0.73 -14.82
C SER A 232 -10.14 2.01 -14.80
N GLY A 233 -10.04 2.81 -15.86
CA GLY A 233 -10.82 4.05 -16.01
C GLY A 233 -10.21 5.00 -17.03
N ARG A 234 -10.77 6.22 -17.13
CA ARG A 234 -10.20 7.32 -17.93
C ARG A 234 -8.91 7.91 -17.35
N VAL A 235 -8.67 7.73 -16.05
CA VAL A 235 -7.37 7.92 -15.39
C VAL A 235 -7.00 6.63 -14.66
N VAL A 236 -5.76 6.19 -14.83
CA VAL A 236 -5.19 5.05 -14.10
C VAL A 236 -3.80 5.38 -13.61
N SER A 237 -3.36 4.73 -12.55
CA SER A 237 -2.00 4.88 -12.02
C SER A 237 -1.41 3.52 -11.66
N GLY A 238 -0.09 3.40 -11.82
CA GLY A 238 0.66 2.21 -11.48
C GLY A 238 1.97 2.57 -10.80
N ARG A 239 2.54 1.66 -10.02
CA ARG A 239 3.82 1.87 -9.34
C ARG A 239 4.95 1.20 -10.11
N SER A 240 5.89 2.00 -10.61
CA SER A 240 7.12 1.50 -11.25
C SER A 240 7.98 0.70 -10.26
N ALA A 241 8.87 -0.14 -10.80
CA ALA A 241 9.71 -1.03 -9.98
C ALA A 241 10.66 -0.28 -9.03
N ASP A 242 10.96 0.99 -9.30
CA ASP A 242 11.71 1.92 -8.44
C ASP A 242 10.86 2.61 -7.35
N GLY A 243 9.57 2.28 -7.26
CA GLY A 243 8.62 2.80 -6.27
C GLY A 243 7.90 4.09 -6.69
N ARG A 244 8.28 4.74 -7.79
CA ARG A 244 7.59 5.96 -8.27
C ARG A 244 6.20 5.61 -8.80
N LEU A 245 5.20 6.46 -8.53
CA LEU A 245 3.92 6.38 -9.23
C LEU A 245 4.02 6.98 -10.64
N GLU A 246 3.35 6.32 -11.59
CA GLU A 246 3.15 6.75 -12.97
C GLU A 246 1.63 6.80 -13.22
N ALA A 247 1.12 7.90 -13.78
CA ALA A 247 -0.29 8.17 -13.99
C ALA A 247 -0.58 8.43 -15.48
N PHE A 248 -1.66 7.84 -15.98
CA PHE A 248 -2.05 7.85 -17.39
C PHE A 248 -3.48 8.34 -17.53
N ALA A 249 -3.74 9.18 -18.53
CA ALA A 249 -5.06 9.73 -18.80
C ALA A 249 -5.35 9.79 -20.30
N ALA A 250 -6.52 9.34 -20.72
CA ALA A 250 -6.93 9.31 -22.13
C ALA A 250 -7.85 10.49 -22.50
N GLY A 251 -7.26 11.54 -23.04
CA GLY A 251 -7.98 12.73 -23.49
C GLY A 251 -8.61 12.59 -24.88
N ALA A 252 -9.20 13.70 -25.36
CA ALA A 252 -9.90 13.78 -26.64
C ALA A 252 -9.03 13.49 -27.88
N ASP A 253 -7.71 13.56 -27.76
CA ASP A 253 -6.75 13.38 -28.86
C ASP A 253 -5.72 12.26 -28.64
N GLY A 254 -5.70 11.60 -27.47
CA GLY A 254 -4.84 10.45 -27.18
C GLY A 254 -4.58 10.24 -25.69
N VAL A 255 -3.70 9.29 -25.39
CA VAL A 255 -3.18 8.99 -24.06
C VAL A 255 -2.03 9.91 -23.69
N TYR A 256 -2.04 10.35 -22.43
CA TYR A 256 -1.03 11.16 -21.78
C TYR A 256 -0.49 10.43 -20.54
N HIS A 257 0.71 10.80 -20.13
CA HIS A 257 1.46 10.19 -19.04
C HIS A 257 2.18 11.28 -18.21
N SER A 258 2.11 11.17 -16.90
CA SER A 258 2.92 11.91 -15.93
C SER A 258 3.47 10.94 -14.88
N TRP A 259 4.64 11.21 -14.31
CA TRP A 259 5.29 10.32 -13.34
C TRP A 259 5.91 11.11 -12.19
N GLN A 260 5.92 10.55 -10.99
CA GLN A 260 6.72 11.09 -9.89
C GLN A 260 8.20 11.09 -10.30
N THR A 261 8.91 12.19 -10.03
CA THR A 261 10.33 12.39 -10.38
C THR A 261 11.30 11.72 -9.39
N ALA A 262 10.82 11.43 -8.18
CA ALA A 262 11.41 10.56 -7.17
C ALA A 262 10.27 9.88 -6.41
N ALA A 263 10.50 8.75 -5.75
CA ALA A 263 9.43 8.05 -5.03
C ALA A 263 8.83 8.96 -3.96
N ASN A 264 7.50 9.07 -3.92
CA ASN A 264 6.74 9.98 -3.04
C ASN A 264 7.03 11.48 -3.29
N GLY A 265 7.61 11.82 -4.45
CA GLY A 265 8.06 13.17 -4.80
C GLY A 265 7.14 13.92 -5.77
N ALA A 266 7.64 15.06 -6.28
CA ALA A 266 6.90 15.88 -7.24
C ALA A 266 6.69 15.18 -8.59
N TRP A 267 5.55 15.41 -9.22
CA TRP A 267 5.17 14.88 -10.52
C TRP A 267 5.87 15.60 -11.69
N SER A 268 6.11 14.90 -12.79
CA SER A 268 6.60 15.46 -14.05
C SER A 268 5.53 16.30 -14.72
N GLN A 269 5.90 17.08 -15.74
CA GLN A 269 4.89 17.60 -16.68
C GLN A 269 4.26 16.45 -17.46
N TRP A 270 3.02 16.63 -17.90
CA TRP A 270 2.32 15.69 -18.76
C TRP A 270 2.97 15.57 -20.14
N ARG A 271 3.30 14.34 -20.55
CA ARG A 271 3.73 13.97 -21.89
C ARG A 271 2.59 13.29 -22.64
N ARG A 272 2.40 13.62 -23.92
CA ARG A 272 1.46 12.90 -24.80
C ARG A 272 2.14 11.68 -25.41
N GLU A 273 1.61 10.49 -25.16
CA GLU A 273 2.15 9.21 -25.66
C GLU A 273 1.48 8.76 -26.97
N GLY A 274 0.40 9.43 -27.41
CA GLY A 274 -0.33 9.05 -28.61
C GLY A 274 -1.39 7.99 -28.32
N GLY A 275 -1.46 6.93 -29.13
CA GLY A 275 -2.42 5.83 -28.91
C GLY A 275 -3.91 6.22 -29.09
N PRO A 276 -4.82 5.34 -28.64
CA PRO A 276 -6.27 5.53 -28.72
C PRO A 276 -6.79 6.79 -28.01
N ARG A 277 -7.84 7.40 -28.57
CA ARG A 277 -8.47 8.63 -28.06
C ARG A 277 -9.69 8.28 -27.19
N ASN A 278 -9.97 9.07 -26.15
CA ASN A 278 -11.09 8.85 -25.23
C ASN A 278 -11.16 7.42 -24.65
N ALA A 279 -10.00 6.77 -24.55
CA ALA A 279 -9.93 5.36 -24.20
C ALA A 279 -10.25 5.12 -22.72
N GLN A 280 -10.84 3.96 -22.44
CA GLN A 280 -10.72 3.32 -21.15
C GLN A 280 -9.31 2.74 -21.03
N LEU A 281 -8.64 3.01 -19.92
CA LEU A 281 -7.30 2.53 -19.63
C LEU A 281 -7.35 1.45 -18.54
N ALA A 282 -6.39 0.53 -18.60
CA ALA A 282 -5.99 -0.30 -17.47
C ALA A 282 -4.47 -0.48 -17.52
N VAL A 283 -3.82 -0.55 -16.37
CA VAL A 283 -2.38 -0.79 -16.26
C VAL A 283 -2.14 -2.12 -15.54
N ALA A 284 -1.04 -2.80 -15.84
CA ALA A 284 -0.60 -3.97 -15.10
C ALA A 284 0.93 -3.99 -14.97
N THR A 285 1.44 -4.68 -13.94
CA THR A 285 2.87 -4.91 -13.78
C THR A 285 3.21 -6.32 -14.19
N ASN A 286 4.07 -6.46 -15.21
CA ASN A 286 4.63 -7.72 -15.64
C ASN A 286 5.38 -8.42 -14.50
N ALA A 287 5.60 -9.74 -14.63
CA ALA A 287 6.37 -10.50 -13.64
C ALA A 287 7.80 -9.95 -13.46
N ASP A 288 8.40 -9.44 -14.55
CA ASP A 288 9.72 -8.80 -14.58
C ASP A 288 9.78 -7.36 -14.01
N GLY A 289 8.64 -6.79 -13.61
CA GLY A 289 8.56 -5.44 -13.02
C GLY A 289 8.31 -4.29 -14.01
N ARG A 290 8.15 -4.56 -15.31
CA ARG A 290 7.76 -3.53 -16.30
C ARG A 290 6.27 -3.23 -16.21
N LEU A 291 5.90 -1.95 -16.22
CA LEU A 291 4.50 -1.55 -16.43
C LEU A 291 4.08 -1.77 -17.88
N GLU A 292 2.81 -2.14 -18.07
CA GLU A 292 2.15 -2.30 -19.37
C GLU A 292 0.75 -1.71 -19.29
N LEU A 293 0.42 -0.86 -20.26
CA LEU A 293 -0.79 -0.05 -20.32
C LEU A 293 -1.64 -0.49 -21.51
N PHE A 294 -2.91 -0.73 -21.23
CA PHE A 294 -3.94 -1.20 -22.14
C PHE A 294 -4.92 -0.06 -22.40
N ALA A 295 -5.21 0.26 -23.66
CA ALA A 295 -6.10 1.35 -24.05
C ALA A 295 -7.19 0.87 -25.01
N LEU A 296 -8.43 0.86 -24.51
CA LEU A 296 -9.63 0.43 -25.23
C LEU A 296 -10.49 1.65 -25.58
N SER A 297 -10.75 1.84 -26.88
CA SER A 297 -11.73 2.82 -27.39
C SER A 297 -12.87 2.10 -28.10
N ASP A 298 -13.89 2.85 -28.53
CA ASP A 298 -15.00 2.34 -29.34
C ASP A 298 -14.55 1.63 -30.63
N THR A 299 -13.36 1.96 -31.16
CA THR A 299 -12.88 1.46 -32.47
C THR A 299 -11.60 0.63 -32.42
N THR A 300 -10.69 0.89 -31.48
CA THR A 300 -9.42 0.16 -31.35
C THR A 300 -9.13 -0.25 -29.93
N PHE A 301 -8.43 -1.39 -29.78
CA PHE A 301 -7.77 -1.77 -28.54
C PHE A 301 -6.28 -1.91 -28.83
N ASP A 302 -5.46 -1.05 -28.24
CA ASP A 302 -4.00 -1.06 -28.38
C ASP A 302 -3.32 -1.16 -27.00
N HIS A 303 -2.05 -1.57 -26.94
CA HIS A 303 -1.25 -1.61 -25.71
C HIS A 303 0.17 -1.06 -25.92
N ILE A 304 0.82 -0.66 -24.82
CA ILE A 304 2.17 -0.10 -24.78
C ILE A 304 2.84 -0.53 -23.46
N TRP A 305 4.15 -0.77 -23.42
CA TRP A 305 4.85 -1.24 -22.22
C TRP A 305 6.18 -0.54 -21.99
N GLN A 306 6.62 -0.46 -20.73
CA GLN A 306 8.01 -0.16 -20.40
C GLN A 306 8.92 -1.26 -20.99
N THR A 307 9.99 -0.85 -21.66
CA THR A 307 10.99 -1.74 -22.30
C THR A 307 12.04 -2.30 -21.34
N ALA A 308 12.17 -1.71 -20.17
CA ALA A 308 12.90 -2.18 -19.00
C ALA A 308 12.18 -1.65 -17.74
N PRO A 309 12.29 -2.29 -16.56
CA PRO A 309 11.57 -1.85 -15.37
C PRO A 309 11.86 -0.38 -15.03
N SER A 310 10.82 0.45 -14.93
CA SER A 310 10.93 1.91 -14.73
C SER A 310 11.67 2.67 -15.86
N GLY A 311 11.74 2.08 -17.05
CA GLY A 311 12.45 2.60 -18.23
C GLY A 311 11.54 3.27 -19.27
N SER A 312 12.10 3.49 -20.47
CA SER A 312 11.35 4.03 -21.61
C SER A 312 10.21 3.10 -22.06
N TRP A 313 9.15 3.68 -22.63
CA TRP A 313 8.01 2.96 -23.19
C TRP A 313 8.24 2.52 -24.65
N SER A 314 7.52 1.49 -25.07
CA SER A 314 7.50 0.92 -26.42
C SER A 314 6.76 1.82 -27.43
N GLY A 315 6.60 1.35 -28.66
CA GLY A 315 5.50 1.83 -29.51
C GLY A 315 4.17 1.24 -29.06
N TRP A 316 3.06 1.86 -29.48
CA TRP A 316 1.73 1.24 -29.39
C TRP A 316 1.62 0.09 -30.39
N GLU A 317 1.15 -1.07 -29.93
CA GLU A 317 0.83 -2.22 -30.77
C GLU A 317 -0.66 -2.56 -30.69
N ASN A 318 -1.21 -3.13 -31.77
CA ASN A 318 -2.63 -3.47 -31.79
C ASN A 318 -2.92 -4.72 -30.95
N PHE A 319 -3.84 -4.56 -30.01
CA PHE A 319 -4.23 -5.56 -29.03
C PHE A 319 -5.59 -6.20 -29.33
N GLY A 320 -6.39 -5.60 -30.23
CA GLY A 320 -7.67 -6.13 -30.69
C GLY A 320 -8.55 -5.06 -31.35
N GLY A 321 -9.83 -5.41 -31.52
CA GLY A 321 -10.90 -4.45 -31.86
C GLY A 321 -11.42 -3.69 -30.65
N GLY A 322 -12.17 -2.62 -30.89
CA GLY A 322 -12.78 -1.79 -29.84
C GLY A 322 -13.83 -2.50 -28.96
N GLY A 323 -14.27 -1.80 -27.92
CA GLY A 323 -15.15 -2.32 -26.87
C GLY A 323 -15.63 -1.21 -25.93
N TYR A 324 -16.13 -1.58 -24.75
CA TYR A 324 -16.76 -0.65 -23.81
C TYR A 324 -15.87 -0.31 -22.59
N ARG A 325 -15.60 -1.28 -21.70
CA ARG A 325 -14.65 -1.14 -20.58
C ARG A 325 -13.75 -2.39 -20.51
N LEU A 326 -12.62 -2.26 -19.82
CA LEU A 326 -11.60 -3.31 -19.64
C LEU A 326 -11.15 -3.42 -18.18
N ALA A 327 -10.55 -4.54 -17.80
CA ALA A 327 -9.80 -4.71 -16.55
C ALA A 327 -8.53 -5.54 -16.82
N ALA A 328 -7.43 -5.28 -16.11
CA ALA A 328 -6.16 -5.98 -16.31
C ALA A 328 -5.52 -6.33 -14.95
N GLY A 329 -4.98 -7.55 -14.83
CA GLY A 329 -4.43 -8.07 -13.58
C GLY A 329 -3.53 -9.26 -13.81
N SER A 330 -2.93 -9.79 -12.74
CA SER A 330 -1.94 -10.87 -12.83
C SER A 330 -2.48 -12.17 -12.26
N ASN A 331 -2.31 -13.25 -13.02
CA ASN A 331 -2.38 -14.61 -12.52
C ASN A 331 -1.34 -14.84 -11.42
N ALA A 332 -1.54 -15.86 -10.58
CA ALA A 332 -0.58 -16.21 -9.52
C ALA A 332 0.79 -16.67 -10.07
N ASP A 333 0.85 -17.14 -11.31
CA ASP A 333 2.09 -17.43 -12.03
C ASP A 333 2.80 -16.19 -12.62
N GLY A 334 2.21 -15.00 -12.50
CA GLY A 334 2.76 -13.74 -13.01
C GLY A 334 2.44 -13.41 -14.46
N ARG A 335 1.59 -14.19 -15.15
CA ARG A 335 1.05 -13.83 -16.47
C ARG A 335 -0.04 -12.77 -16.33
N ILE A 336 0.06 -11.67 -17.07
CA ILE A 336 -1.03 -10.70 -17.16
C ILE A 336 -2.21 -11.33 -17.92
N GLU A 337 -3.42 -11.08 -17.45
CA GLU A 337 -4.67 -11.42 -18.11
C GLU A 337 -5.59 -10.18 -18.14
N VAL A 338 -6.21 -9.95 -19.28
CA VAL A 338 -6.96 -8.74 -19.61
C VAL A 338 -8.36 -9.13 -20.05
N PHE A 339 -9.35 -8.51 -19.41
CA PHE A 339 -10.77 -8.68 -19.72
C PHE A 339 -11.29 -7.43 -20.43
N ALA A 340 -12.19 -7.61 -21.40
CA ALA A 340 -12.88 -6.52 -22.07
C ALA A 340 -14.32 -6.88 -22.38
N SER A 341 -15.21 -5.91 -22.23
CA SER A 341 -16.64 -6.05 -22.56
C SER A 341 -16.96 -5.40 -23.90
N ASN A 342 -17.95 -5.95 -24.60
CA ASN A 342 -18.51 -5.38 -25.82
C ASN A 342 -20.00 -5.80 -25.95
N PRO A 343 -20.71 -5.45 -27.05
CA PRO A 343 -22.13 -5.79 -27.20
C PRO A 343 -22.46 -7.28 -27.22
N ASN A 344 -21.47 -8.16 -27.36
CA ASN A 344 -21.65 -9.62 -27.40
C ASN A 344 -21.32 -10.33 -26.06
N GLY A 345 -20.92 -9.61 -25.02
CA GLY A 345 -20.55 -10.16 -23.72
C GLY A 345 -19.14 -9.76 -23.26
N VAL A 346 -18.51 -10.63 -22.46
CA VAL A 346 -17.17 -10.41 -21.90
C VAL A 346 -16.16 -11.41 -22.48
N PHE A 347 -15.01 -10.88 -22.88
CA PHE A 347 -13.92 -11.60 -23.52
C PHE A 347 -12.63 -11.41 -22.73
N HIS A 348 -11.68 -12.33 -22.87
CA HIS A 348 -10.40 -12.28 -22.18
C HIS A 348 -9.21 -12.68 -23.08
N ARG A 349 -8.03 -12.20 -22.70
CA ARG A 349 -6.75 -12.46 -23.38
C ARG A 349 -5.63 -12.47 -22.34
N TRP A 350 -4.77 -13.49 -22.39
CA TRP A 350 -3.70 -13.70 -21.40
C TRP A 350 -2.33 -13.80 -22.05
N GLN A 351 -1.29 -13.45 -21.30
CA GLN A 351 0.08 -13.82 -21.65
C GLN A 351 0.23 -15.35 -21.57
N THR A 352 0.93 -15.95 -22.53
CA THR A 352 1.18 -17.41 -22.60
C THR A 352 2.39 -17.85 -21.77
N ALA A 353 3.23 -16.91 -21.37
CA ALA A 353 4.30 -17.08 -20.38
C ALA A 353 4.47 -15.74 -19.62
N PRO A 354 4.95 -15.73 -18.36
CA PRO A 354 5.07 -14.49 -17.59
C PRO A 354 5.97 -13.47 -18.30
N SER A 355 5.45 -12.26 -18.55
CA SER A 355 6.13 -11.22 -19.34
C SER A 355 6.46 -11.61 -20.80
N GLY A 356 5.73 -12.58 -21.35
CA GLY A 356 5.94 -13.14 -22.69
C GLY A 356 4.87 -12.73 -23.72
N GLY A 357 4.72 -13.56 -24.76
CA GLY A 357 3.72 -13.34 -25.82
C GLY A 357 2.27 -13.55 -25.34
N TRP A 358 1.31 -13.19 -26.20
CA TRP A 358 -0.12 -13.19 -25.88
C TRP A 358 -0.90 -14.28 -26.62
N ALA A 359 -1.93 -14.81 -25.97
CA ALA A 359 -2.93 -15.69 -26.58
C ALA A 359 -3.81 -14.94 -27.60
N GLY A 360 -4.77 -15.63 -28.21
CA GLY A 360 -5.90 -14.98 -28.89
C GLY A 360 -6.92 -14.41 -27.87
N TRP A 361 -7.89 -13.65 -28.36
CA TRP A 361 -9.09 -13.34 -27.57
C TRP A 361 -10.02 -14.55 -27.52
N GLU A 362 -10.44 -14.94 -26.33
CA GLU A 362 -11.44 -15.98 -26.09
C GLU A 362 -12.68 -15.36 -25.40
N GLY A 363 -13.85 -15.97 -25.56
CA GLY A 363 -15.09 -15.55 -24.91
C GLY A 363 -15.29 -16.26 -23.58
N THR A 364 -15.72 -15.54 -22.54
CA THR A 364 -15.93 -16.10 -21.18
C THR A 364 -17.23 -16.92 -21.06
N ASN A 365 -17.67 -17.56 -22.14
CA ASN A 365 -18.95 -18.27 -22.27
C ASN A 365 -20.20 -17.41 -21.94
N GLY A 366 -20.10 -16.08 -22.01
CA GLY A 366 -21.24 -15.16 -21.83
C GLY A 366 -20.84 -13.86 -21.14
N GLY A 367 -21.52 -13.58 -20.02
CA GLY A 367 -21.36 -12.37 -19.22
C GLY A 367 -22.26 -11.21 -19.66
N PRO A 368 -22.63 -10.29 -18.76
CA PRO A 368 -23.42 -9.12 -19.15
C PRO A 368 -22.67 -8.27 -20.18
N ALA A 369 -23.33 -7.98 -21.31
CA ALA A 369 -22.76 -7.20 -22.41
C ALA A 369 -22.62 -5.72 -22.05
N ASN A 370 -21.66 -5.03 -22.68
CA ASN A 370 -21.34 -3.61 -22.42
C ASN A 370 -21.14 -3.28 -20.93
N SER A 371 -20.47 -4.17 -20.20
CA SER A 371 -20.26 -4.04 -18.76
C SER A 371 -19.06 -3.18 -18.39
N ARG A 372 -19.20 -2.46 -17.28
CA ARG A 372 -18.07 -1.97 -16.48
C ARG A 372 -17.48 -3.18 -15.75
N LEU A 373 -16.15 -3.25 -15.71
CA LEU A 373 -15.42 -4.44 -15.26
C LEU A 373 -14.54 -4.09 -14.05
N ALA A 374 -14.66 -4.86 -12.99
CA ALA A 374 -13.68 -4.90 -11.90
C ALA A 374 -13.09 -6.31 -11.80
N MET A 375 -11.88 -6.42 -11.29
CA MET A 375 -11.19 -7.70 -11.10
C MET A 375 -10.36 -7.65 -9.84
N GLU A 376 -10.28 -8.76 -9.12
CA GLU A 376 -9.48 -8.88 -7.91
C GLU A 376 -8.91 -10.30 -7.77
N ASN A 377 -7.79 -10.46 -7.05
CA ASN A 377 -7.22 -11.75 -6.70
C ASN A 377 -7.79 -12.24 -5.36
N ALA A 378 -8.46 -13.38 -5.37
CA ALA A 378 -8.82 -14.11 -4.16
C ALA A 378 -7.56 -14.52 -3.35
N PRO A 379 -7.67 -14.80 -2.03
CA PRO A 379 -6.52 -15.16 -1.18
C PRO A 379 -5.69 -16.36 -1.63
N ASP A 380 -6.30 -17.27 -2.39
CA ASP A 380 -5.64 -18.44 -2.97
C ASP A 380 -4.88 -18.13 -4.28
N GLY A 381 -4.96 -16.90 -4.78
CA GLY A 381 -4.32 -16.42 -6.00
C GLY A 381 -5.20 -16.51 -7.26
N ARG A 382 -6.43 -17.05 -7.18
CA ARG A 382 -7.37 -17.09 -8.30
C ARG A 382 -7.84 -15.68 -8.66
N LEU A 383 -7.95 -15.39 -9.96
CA LEU A 383 -8.62 -14.17 -10.43
C LEU A 383 -10.15 -14.35 -10.34
N GLU A 384 -10.83 -13.29 -9.91
CA GLU A 384 -12.29 -13.16 -9.90
C GLU A 384 -12.69 -11.83 -10.56
N VAL A 385 -13.63 -11.89 -11.51
CA VAL A 385 -14.02 -10.78 -12.38
C VAL A 385 -15.51 -10.48 -12.21
N PHE A 386 -15.80 -9.19 -12.07
CA PHE A 386 -17.12 -8.63 -11.81
C PHE A 386 -17.54 -7.78 -13.02
N ALA A 387 -18.72 -8.04 -13.58
CA ALA A 387 -19.21 -7.33 -14.77
C ALA A 387 -20.63 -6.79 -14.55
N MET A 388 -20.72 -5.46 -14.60
CA MET A 388 -21.97 -4.72 -14.39
C MET A 388 -22.35 -3.90 -15.62
N SER A 389 -23.50 -4.22 -16.22
CA SER A 389 -24.19 -3.35 -17.16
C SER A 389 -25.24 -2.51 -16.43
N ASP A 390 -25.93 -1.62 -17.14
CA ASP A 390 -26.99 -0.79 -16.58
C ASP A 390 -28.21 -1.62 -16.08
N SER A 391 -28.33 -2.90 -16.44
CA SER A 391 -29.47 -3.77 -16.09
C SER A 391 -29.13 -5.12 -15.46
N ALA A 392 -27.89 -5.61 -15.58
CA ALA A 392 -27.49 -6.91 -15.02
C ALA A 392 -26.08 -6.84 -14.42
N PHE A 393 -25.87 -7.60 -13.35
CA PHE A 393 -24.57 -7.76 -12.69
C PHE A 393 -24.28 -9.24 -12.51
N GLY A 394 -23.18 -9.73 -13.09
CA GLY A 394 -22.67 -11.08 -12.86
C GLY A 394 -21.21 -11.08 -12.40
N HIS A 395 -20.75 -12.23 -11.91
CA HIS A 395 -19.34 -12.49 -11.67
C HIS A 395 -18.93 -13.89 -12.16
N LEU A 396 -17.63 -14.09 -12.36
CA LEU A 396 -17.03 -15.39 -12.59
C LEU A 396 -15.62 -15.42 -11.99
N TYR A 397 -15.14 -16.62 -11.66
CA TYR A 397 -13.85 -16.83 -11.02
C TYR A 397 -13.09 -17.97 -11.70
N GLN A 398 -11.77 -17.98 -11.60
CA GLN A 398 -11.01 -19.16 -11.98
C GLN A 398 -11.40 -20.34 -11.09
N SER A 399 -11.66 -21.50 -11.68
CA SER A 399 -12.03 -22.73 -10.96
C SER A 399 -10.87 -23.36 -10.17
N ALA A 400 -9.64 -23.03 -10.56
CA ALA A 400 -8.39 -23.35 -9.87
C ALA A 400 -7.37 -22.25 -10.16
N VAL A 401 -6.30 -22.15 -9.36
CA VAL A 401 -5.23 -21.16 -9.56
C VAL A 401 -4.60 -21.33 -10.95
N ASN A 402 -4.57 -20.26 -11.74
CA ASN A 402 -4.13 -20.26 -13.15
C ASN A 402 -4.93 -21.22 -14.07
N GLY A 403 -6.14 -21.61 -13.65
CA GLY A 403 -7.00 -22.57 -14.35
C GLY A 403 -8.07 -21.94 -15.24
N GLY A 404 -8.96 -22.77 -15.76
CA GLY A 404 -10.13 -22.32 -16.52
C GLY A 404 -11.21 -21.67 -15.65
N TRP A 405 -12.15 -20.97 -16.28
CA TRP A 405 -13.16 -20.13 -15.63
C TRP A 405 -14.43 -20.89 -15.22
N SER A 406 -15.12 -20.39 -14.20
CA SER A 406 -16.47 -20.81 -13.82
C SER A 406 -17.50 -20.41 -14.89
N ALA A 407 -18.75 -20.84 -14.70
CA ALA A 407 -19.88 -20.15 -15.34
C ALA A 407 -20.03 -18.73 -14.75
N TRP A 408 -20.79 -17.89 -15.43
CA TRP A 408 -21.24 -16.62 -14.87
C TRP A 408 -22.36 -16.84 -13.87
N ASP A 409 -22.13 -16.42 -12.63
CA ASP A 409 -23.13 -16.44 -11.55
C ASP A 409 -23.82 -15.07 -11.45
N ASP A 410 -25.14 -15.08 -11.21
CA ASP A 410 -25.94 -13.86 -11.04
C ASP A 410 -25.58 -13.17 -9.72
N PHE A 411 -25.09 -11.94 -9.83
CA PHE A 411 -24.65 -11.12 -8.70
C PHE A 411 -25.66 -10.02 -8.36
N GLY A 412 -26.73 -9.85 -9.14
CA GLY A 412 -27.85 -8.96 -8.86
C GLY A 412 -28.22 -8.04 -10.03
N GLY A 413 -29.00 -7.00 -9.70
CA GLY A 413 -29.37 -5.96 -10.66
C GLY A 413 -28.17 -5.11 -11.09
N GLY A 414 -28.24 -4.58 -12.30
CA GLY A 414 -27.24 -3.64 -12.85
C GLY A 414 -27.17 -2.31 -12.11
N GLY A 415 -26.24 -1.46 -12.55
CA GLY A 415 -25.93 -0.20 -11.87
C GLY A 415 -25.08 0.75 -12.71
N HIS A 416 -24.51 1.75 -12.04
CA HIS A 416 -23.69 2.79 -12.68
C HIS A 416 -22.21 2.47 -12.65
N ASP A 417 -21.65 1.85 -11.60
CA ASP A 417 -20.24 1.45 -11.60
C ASP A 417 -19.93 0.36 -10.57
N VAL A 418 -18.80 -0.32 -10.74
CA VAL A 418 -18.32 -1.43 -9.91
C VAL A 418 -16.82 -1.33 -9.62
N THR A 419 -16.45 -1.54 -8.37
CA THR A 419 -15.04 -1.69 -7.95
C THR A 419 -14.92 -2.81 -6.92
N ALA A 420 -13.75 -3.43 -6.83
CA ALA A 420 -13.50 -4.56 -5.93
C ALA A 420 -12.25 -4.29 -5.09
N SER A 421 -12.22 -4.88 -3.90
CA SER A 421 -11.12 -4.86 -2.96
C SER A 421 -11.09 -6.15 -2.16
N TYR A 422 -10.16 -6.24 -1.20
CA TYR A 422 -10.05 -7.37 -0.29
C TYR A 422 -9.79 -6.89 1.15
N ASN A 423 -10.41 -7.58 2.09
CA ASN A 423 -10.30 -7.31 3.52
C ASN A 423 -8.92 -7.72 4.08
N GLN A 424 -8.60 -7.31 5.31
CA GLN A 424 -7.38 -7.75 5.99
C GLN A 424 -7.35 -9.27 6.24
N ASP A 425 -8.54 -9.89 6.35
CA ASP A 425 -8.71 -11.35 6.41
C ASP A 425 -8.66 -12.05 5.02
N GLY A 426 -8.42 -11.28 3.96
CA GLY A 426 -8.34 -11.73 2.57
C GLY A 426 -9.67 -11.81 1.83
N ARG A 427 -10.82 -11.79 2.51
CA ARG A 427 -12.14 -11.94 1.85
C ARG A 427 -12.37 -10.80 0.86
N LEU A 428 -12.76 -11.15 -0.37
CA LEU A 428 -13.11 -10.14 -1.36
C LEU A 428 -14.35 -9.36 -0.94
N GLU A 429 -14.38 -8.08 -1.30
CA GLU A 429 -15.48 -7.16 -1.05
C GLU A 429 -15.66 -6.25 -2.27
N VAL A 430 -16.89 -6.19 -2.76
CA VAL A 430 -17.26 -5.55 -4.03
C VAL A 430 -18.22 -4.41 -3.73
N PHE A 431 -17.96 -3.26 -4.33
CA PHE A 431 -18.76 -2.04 -4.21
C PHE A 431 -19.43 -1.75 -5.54
N ALA A 432 -20.68 -1.31 -5.48
CA ALA A 432 -21.54 -1.06 -6.60
C ALA A 432 -22.29 0.26 -6.40
N SER A 433 -22.33 1.12 -7.41
CA SER A 433 -23.17 2.34 -7.37
C SER A 433 -24.41 2.17 -8.26
N ASN A 434 -25.51 2.83 -7.88
CA ASN A 434 -26.68 3.00 -8.73
C ASN A 434 -27.45 4.26 -8.31
N ALA A 435 -28.67 4.46 -8.83
CA ALA A 435 -29.49 5.63 -8.57
C ALA A 435 -29.87 5.84 -7.08
N ASN A 436 -29.68 4.84 -6.22
CA ASN A 436 -29.97 4.91 -4.79
C ASN A 436 -28.73 5.13 -3.90
N GLY A 437 -27.51 5.18 -4.47
CA GLY A 437 -26.26 5.31 -3.72
C GLY A 437 -25.27 4.18 -3.99
N VAL A 438 -24.38 3.94 -3.02
CA VAL A 438 -23.33 2.92 -3.02
C VAL A 438 -23.68 1.77 -2.10
N PHE A 439 -23.54 0.55 -2.62
CA PHE A 439 -23.82 -0.72 -1.98
C PHE A 439 -22.55 -1.57 -1.96
N HIS A 440 -22.47 -2.51 -1.03
CA HIS A 440 -21.35 -3.45 -0.96
C HIS A 440 -21.80 -4.88 -0.63
N ARG A 441 -20.97 -5.84 -1.03
CA ARG A 441 -21.16 -7.28 -0.81
C ARG A 441 -19.80 -7.92 -0.57
N TRP A 442 -19.70 -8.86 0.37
CA TRP A 442 -18.42 -9.48 0.74
C TRP A 442 -18.48 -10.99 0.78
N GLN A 443 -17.35 -11.66 0.51
CA GLN A 443 -17.25 -13.10 0.65
C GLN A 443 -17.50 -13.52 2.10
N THR A 444 -18.31 -14.56 2.30
CA THR A 444 -18.54 -15.27 3.57
C THR A 444 -17.82 -16.63 3.59
N GLY A 445 -17.27 -17.05 2.45
CA GLY A 445 -16.49 -18.26 2.23
C GLY A 445 -15.92 -18.27 0.79
N PRO A 446 -15.14 -19.29 0.39
CA PRO A 446 -14.39 -19.29 -0.88
C PRO A 446 -15.22 -19.24 -2.17
N ALA A 447 -16.54 -19.45 -2.06
CA ALA A 447 -17.52 -19.39 -3.15
C ALA A 447 -18.91 -18.95 -2.62
N SER A 448 -18.95 -18.21 -1.51
CA SER A 448 -20.22 -17.72 -0.92
C SER A 448 -20.08 -16.27 -0.51
N TRP A 449 -21.16 -15.52 -0.63
CA TRP A 449 -21.21 -14.08 -0.42
C TRP A 449 -22.28 -13.69 0.61
N SER A 450 -22.19 -12.47 1.15
CA SER A 450 -23.25 -11.84 1.95
C SER A 450 -24.48 -11.54 1.11
N GLU A 451 -25.52 -10.96 1.70
CA GLU A 451 -26.47 -10.15 0.93
C GLU A 451 -25.83 -8.79 0.56
N TRP A 452 -26.42 -8.07 -0.40
CA TRP A 452 -26.07 -6.67 -0.65
C TRP A 452 -26.51 -5.79 0.52
N ALA A 453 -25.58 -5.00 1.05
CA ALA A 453 -25.87 -3.97 2.05
C ALA A 453 -25.69 -2.57 1.44
N GLY A 454 -26.51 -1.61 1.87
CA GLY A 454 -26.33 -0.20 1.51
C GLY A 454 -25.31 0.47 2.42
N THR A 455 -24.41 1.27 1.84
CA THR A 455 -23.44 2.08 2.59
C THR A 455 -23.81 3.57 2.63
N GLY A 456 -24.82 4.00 1.86
CA GLY A 456 -25.15 5.40 1.64
C GLY A 456 -24.40 5.95 0.42
N GLY A 457 -23.69 7.07 0.57
CA GLY A 457 -22.81 7.59 -0.48
C GLY A 457 -23.51 8.26 -1.67
N VAL A 458 -22.74 8.50 -2.72
CA VAL A 458 -23.18 9.27 -3.90
C VAL A 458 -23.87 8.36 -4.90
N ALA A 459 -25.09 8.72 -5.32
CA ALA A 459 -25.83 7.99 -6.34
C ALA A 459 -25.21 8.17 -7.74
N ASN A 460 -25.21 7.11 -8.54
CA ASN A 460 -24.64 7.06 -9.89
C ASN A 460 -23.19 7.62 -9.95
N ALA A 461 -22.36 7.18 -9.02
CA ALA A 461 -20.96 7.57 -8.94
C ALA A 461 -20.05 6.59 -9.68
N GLU A 462 -18.96 7.08 -10.27
CA GLU A 462 -17.79 6.24 -10.56
C GLU A 462 -17.07 5.94 -9.22
N LEU A 463 -16.58 4.72 -9.05
CA LEU A 463 -16.06 4.19 -7.80
C LEU A 463 -14.60 3.73 -7.92
N THR A 464 -13.84 3.90 -6.85
CA THR A 464 -12.54 3.24 -6.71
C THR A 464 -12.29 2.88 -5.25
N THR A 465 -11.49 1.86 -5.00
CA THR A 465 -11.02 1.54 -3.64
C THR A 465 -9.51 1.57 -3.55
N SER A 466 -9.03 1.93 -2.38
CA SER A 466 -7.66 1.71 -1.98
C SER A 466 -7.63 1.12 -0.56
N ARG A 467 -6.46 0.68 -0.14
CA ARG A 467 -6.27 0.13 1.21
C ARG A 467 -5.26 0.98 1.97
N SER A 468 -5.60 1.33 3.19
CA SER A 468 -4.61 1.86 4.14
C SER A 468 -3.59 0.77 4.50
N VAL A 469 -2.39 1.16 4.94
CA VAL A 469 -1.29 0.20 5.21
C VAL A 469 -1.61 -0.79 6.35
N ASP A 470 -2.56 -0.46 7.22
CA ASP A 470 -3.10 -1.33 8.27
C ASP A 470 -4.14 -2.35 7.75
N GLY A 471 -4.43 -2.34 6.45
CA GLY A 471 -5.28 -3.29 5.76
C GLY A 471 -6.76 -2.92 5.69
N ARG A 472 -7.17 -1.74 6.17
CA ARG A 472 -8.52 -1.20 5.97
C ARG A 472 -8.80 -0.90 4.52
N VAL A 473 -10.00 -1.27 4.06
CA VAL A 473 -10.56 -0.81 2.78
C VAL A 473 -11.13 0.60 2.94
N GLU A 474 -10.87 1.45 1.95
CA GLU A 474 -11.45 2.78 1.80
C GLU A 474 -12.02 2.92 0.37
N VAL A 475 -13.28 3.34 0.29
CA VAL A 475 -14.01 3.51 -0.96
C VAL A 475 -14.22 5.00 -1.25
N PHE A 476 -13.91 5.40 -2.47
CA PHE A 476 -14.09 6.76 -2.97
C PHE A 476 -15.14 6.73 -4.08
N ALA A 477 -16.03 7.72 -4.08
CA ALA A 477 -17.12 7.84 -5.04
C ALA A 477 -17.14 9.26 -5.63
N ILE A 478 -17.17 9.37 -6.96
CA ILE A 478 -17.27 10.66 -7.64
C ILE A 478 -18.47 10.71 -8.59
N SER A 479 -19.12 11.86 -8.63
CA SER A 479 -20.15 12.24 -9.60
C SER A 479 -19.77 13.56 -10.26
N ALA A 480 -20.54 14.01 -11.24
CA ALA A 480 -20.34 15.29 -11.92
C ALA A 480 -20.31 16.53 -10.98
N THR A 481 -20.81 16.45 -9.74
CA THR A 481 -20.85 17.59 -8.80
C THR A 481 -20.17 17.36 -7.45
N THR A 482 -19.95 16.11 -7.03
CA THR A 482 -19.44 15.78 -5.68
C THR A 482 -18.49 14.59 -5.74
N ALA A 483 -17.38 14.68 -5.00
CA ALA A 483 -16.59 13.54 -4.57
C ALA A 483 -16.78 13.31 -3.06
N SER A 484 -16.95 12.05 -2.66
CA SER A 484 -17.07 11.61 -1.26
C SER A 484 -16.27 10.33 -1.02
N HIS A 485 -15.98 10.04 0.24
CA HIS A 485 -15.31 8.79 0.63
C HIS A 485 -15.86 8.22 1.93
N SER A 486 -15.61 6.94 2.16
CA SER A 486 -15.93 6.21 3.39
C SER A 486 -14.91 5.09 3.60
N TRP A 487 -14.51 4.84 4.84
CA TRP A 487 -13.45 3.88 5.19
C TRP A 487 -13.88 2.95 6.32
N GLN A 488 -13.33 1.73 6.35
CA GLN A 488 -13.53 0.84 7.50
C GLN A 488 -13.00 1.52 8.78
N THR A 489 -13.78 1.55 9.86
CA THR A 489 -13.39 2.26 11.11
C THR A 489 -12.17 1.63 11.80
N ARG A 490 -11.96 0.33 11.59
CA ARG A 490 -10.75 -0.47 11.84
C ARG A 490 -10.78 -1.64 10.83
N PRO A 491 -9.72 -2.44 10.62
CA PRO A 491 -9.78 -3.56 9.69
C PRO A 491 -10.98 -4.49 9.92
N ASN A 492 -11.64 -4.87 8.82
CA ASN A 492 -12.81 -5.76 8.76
C ASN A 492 -14.00 -5.29 9.63
N ALA A 493 -14.13 -3.98 9.85
CA ALA A 493 -15.23 -3.38 10.61
C ALA A 493 -16.20 -2.61 9.71
N PRO A 494 -17.37 -2.21 10.23
CA PRO A 494 -18.25 -1.29 9.52
C PRO A 494 -17.53 -0.02 9.07
N TYR A 495 -18.02 0.49 7.94
CA TYR A 495 -17.57 1.72 7.31
C TYR A 495 -17.99 2.95 8.13
N SER A 496 -17.24 4.04 7.96
CA SER A 496 -17.61 5.37 8.44
C SER A 496 -18.85 5.88 7.71
N GLU A 497 -19.47 6.92 8.27
CA GLU A 497 -20.35 7.78 7.47
C GLU A 497 -19.58 8.33 6.25
N TRP A 498 -20.31 8.65 5.18
CA TRP A 498 -19.71 9.23 3.98
C TRP A 498 -19.37 10.71 4.19
N GLU A 499 -18.11 11.06 4.03
CA GLU A 499 -17.64 12.44 4.16
C GLU A 499 -17.41 13.08 2.79
N LYS A 500 -17.67 14.41 2.67
CA LYS A 500 -17.38 15.14 1.42
C LYS A 500 -15.86 15.20 1.25
N PHE A 501 -15.37 14.55 0.20
CA PHE A 501 -13.95 14.43 -0.10
C PHE A 501 -13.46 15.49 -1.10
N GLY A 502 -14.34 15.99 -1.96
CA GLY A 502 -14.03 17.01 -2.97
C GLY A 502 -15.24 17.48 -3.76
N ASP A 503 -15.00 18.31 -4.76
CA ASP A 503 -15.99 18.63 -5.78
C ASP A 503 -16.03 17.54 -6.87
N GLY A 504 -16.95 17.65 -7.82
CA GLY A 504 -17.21 16.60 -8.81
C GLY A 504 -16.19 16.44 -9.94
N GLY A 505 -16.39 15.38 -10.71
CA GLY A 505 -15.53 14.98 -11.80
C GLY A 505 -16.19 13.99 -12.77
N THR A 506 -15.36 13.41 -13.64
CA THR A 506 -15.77 12.48 -14.71
C THR A 506 -15.27 11.04 -14.52
N GLU A 507 -14.33 10.81 -13.59
CA GLU A 507 -13.72 9.51 -13.26
C GLU A 507 -12.87 9.71 -11.99
N ILE A 508 -12.69 8.65 -11.20
CA ILE A 508 -11.79 8.61 -10.05
C ILE A 508 -10.93 7.33 -10.08
N GLY A 509 -9.66 7.44 -9.69
CA GLY A 509 -8.76 6.32 -9.53
C GLY A 509 -7.84 6.51 -8.34
N THR A 510 -7.28 5.42 -7.82
CA THR A 510 -6.36 5.45 -6.67
C THR A 510 -5.12 4.60 -6.88
N SER A 511 -4.03 4.97 -6.20
CA SER A 511 -2.85 4.12 -6.00
C SER A 511 -2.19 4.42 -4.66
N ASN A 512 -1.42 3.46 -4.14
CA ASN A 512 -0.59 3.66 -2.97
C ASN A 512 0.84 4.05 -3.38
N ASN A 513 1.35 5.12 -2.79
CA ASN A 513 2.74 5.56 -2.89
C ASN A 513 3.73 4.46 -2.44
N ALA A 514 5.04 4.65 -2.64
CA ALA A 514 6.06 3.70 -2.16
C ALA A 514 6.03 3.56 -0.63
N ASP A 515 5.64 4.63 0.06
CA ASP A 515 5.42 4.67 1.51
C ASP A 515 4.05 4.14 1.98
N GLY A 516 3.21 3.67 1.04
CA GLY A 516 1.89 3.10 1.30
C GLY A 516 0.75 4.12 1.46
N ARG A 517 1.02 5.43 1.48
CA ARG A 517 -0.03 6.46 1.55
C ARG A 517 -0.90 6.43 0.30
N ILE A 518 -2.21 6.54 0.48
CA ILE A 518 -3.17 6.59 -0.62
C ILE A 518 -3.02 7.92 -1.37
N GLU A 519 -3.00 7.87 -2.69
CA GLU A 519 -3.12 9.02 -3.59
C GLU A 519 -4.28 8.79 -4.55
N VAL A 520 -5.19 9.76 -4.59
CA VAL A 520 -6.45 9.75 -5.33
C VAL A 520 -6.31 10.71 -6.50
N PHE A 521 -6.69 10.25 -7.69
CA PHE A 521 -6.67 10.99 -8.93
C PHE A 521 -8.12 11.16 -9.41
N GLY A 522 -8.57 12.40 -9.56
CA GLY A 522 -9.86 12.73 -10.16
C GLY A 522 -9.68 13.36 -11.53
N THR A 523 -10.68 13.20 -12.39
CA THR A 523 -10.71 13.84 -13.72
C THR A 523 -11.86 14.82 -13.85
N SER A 524 -11.72 15.76 -14.78
CA SER A 524 -12.79 16.64 -15.24
C SER A 524 -12.53 17.10 -16.68
N ARG A 525 -13.51 17.79 -17.25
CA ARG A 525 -13.37 18.52 -18.53
C ARG A 525 -12.28 19.58 -18.55
N ALA A 526 -11.75 19.98 -17.40
CA ALA A 526 -10.62 20.89 -17.31
C ALA A 526 -9.26 20.18 -17.19
N GLY A 527 -9.22 18.92 -16.73
CA GLY A 527 -7.95 18.23 -16.49
C GLY A 527 -8.00 17.10 -15.46
N VAL A 528 -6.80 16.61 -15.11
CA VAL A 528 -6.52 15.62 -14.07
C VAL A 528 -5.99 16.31 -12.80
N TYR A 529 -6.64 16.06 -11.68
CA TYR A 529 -6.30 16.60 -10.37
C TYR A 529 -6.08 15.47 -9.36
N HIS A 530 -5.34 15.73 -8.28
CA HIS A 530 -4.98 14.72 -7.30
C HIS A 530 -4.97 15.24 -5.86
N ARG A 531 -5.06 14.30 -4.92
CA ARG A 531 -5.00 14.51 -3.48
C ARG A 531 -4.37 13.29 -2.82
N TRP A 532 -3.49 13.50 -1.85
CA TRP A 532 -2.78 12.41 -1.18
C TRP A 532 -2.99 12.45 0.34
N GLN A 533 -2.96 11.28 0.95
CA GLN A 533 -3.01 11.09 2.39
C GLN A 533 -1.75 11.71 3.02
N THR A 534 -1.92 12.51 4.07
CA THR A 534 -0.85 13.19 4.84
C THR A 534 -0.73 12.67 6.27
N GLY A 535 -1.70 11.88 6.71
CA GLY A 535 -1.81 11.19 7.99
C GLY A 535 -3.05 10.29 7.91
N PHE A 536 -3.34 9.45 8.92
CA PHE A 536 -4.33 8.38 8.74
C PHE A 536 -5.68 8.86 8.17
N SER A 537 -6.28 9.89 8.77
CA SER A 537 -7.54 10.51 8.32
C SER A 537 -7.36 11.92 7.75
N THR A 538 -6.11 12.34 7.48
CA THR A 538 -5.80 13.68 6.98
C THR A 538 -5.23 13.61 5.58
N TRP A 539 -5.58 14.60 4.77
CA TRP A 539 -5.27 14.65 3.35
C TRP A 539 -4.66 16.00 2.99
N SER A 540 -3.97 16.08 1.86
CA SER A 540 -3.54 17.34 1.25
C SER A 540 -4.76 18.20 0.85
N GLU A 541 -4.55 19.39 0.30
CA GLU A 541 -5.57 19.98 -0.56
C GLU A 541 -5.62 19.26 -1.91
N TRP A 542 -6.72 19.42 -2.66
CA TRP A 542 -6.76 19.02 -4.07
C TRP A 542 -5.88 19.97 -4.89
N ALA A 543 -5.06 19.40 -5.78
CA ALA A 543 -4.21 20.15 -6.70
C ALA A 543 -4.30 19.59 -8.13
N TRP A 544 -3.90 20.37 -9.13
CA TRP A 544 -3.66 19.85 -10.48
C TRP A 544 -2.42 18.94 -10.48
N LEU A 545 -2.43 17.85 -11.25
CA LEU A 545 -1.31 16.90 -11.31
C LEU A 545 -0.14 17.43 -12.15
N ASN A 546 0.52 18.48 -11.64
CA ASN A 546 1.51 19.32 -12.33
C ASN A 546 0.97 19.88 -13.67
N ASP A 547 0.30 21.03 -13.56
CA ASP A 547 -0.66 21.56 -14.53
C ASP A 547 -1.86 20.63 -14.75
N SER A 548 -2.88 21.09 -15.48
CA SER A 548 -4.15 20.36 -15.64
C SER A 548 -4.05 19.09 -16.48
N GLY A 549 -2.98 18.93 -17.27
CA GLY A 549 -2.86 17.82 -18.21
C GLY A 549 -3.94 17.83 -19.31
N PRO A 550 -4.35 16.66 -19.83
CA PRO A 550 -5.37 16.58 -20.87
C PRO A 550 -6.78 16.86 -20.34
N ALA A 551 -7.61 17.53 -21.16
CA ALA A 551 -9.04 17.63 -20.91
C ALA A 551 -9.75 16.29 -21.13
N MET A 552 -10.61 15.90 -20.19
CA MET A 552 -11.29 14.60 -20.16
C MET A 552 -12.79 14.77 -20.46
N ASN A 553 -13.32 14.01 -21.43
CA ASN A 553 -14.70 14.19 -21.94
C ASN A 553 -15.80 13.64 -21.02
#